data_AF-A0A2N3BS24-F1
#
_entry.id   AF-A0A2N3BS24-F1
#
_cell.length_a   1.000
_cell.length_b   1.000
_cell.length_c   1.000
_cell.angle_alpha   90.00
_cell.angle_beta   90.00
_cell.angle_gamma   90.00
#
_symmetry.space_group_name_H-M   'P 1'
#
loop_
_entity.id
_entity.type
_entity.pdbx_description
1 polymer ?
#
loop_
_entity_poly.entity_id
_entity_poly.type
_entity_poly.pdbx_seq_one_letter_code
_entity_poly.pdbx_strand_id
1 'polypeptide(L)'
;MIGTLSLIALGVLGYLKFPIWIVLPFSILNAFVGMHFPAGKADVARGRGMYWNIWLMSLPLQAILAAVIFGIGFGIRSLIGS
;
A
#
# COMPACT_ATOMS: atom_id res chain seq x y z
N MET A 1 8.05 -9.99 0.18
CA MET A 1 7.60 -10.16 1.58
C MET A 1 7.24 -8.83 2.24
N ILE A 2 8.04 -7.76 2.11
CA ILE A 2 7.78 -6.49 2.81
C ILE A 2 6.45 -5.81 2.40
N GLY A 3 6.07 -5.87 1.11
CA GLY A 3 4.77 -5.38 0.66
C GLY A 3 3.61 -6.14 1.29
N THR A 4 3.68 -7.47 1.37
CA THR A 4 2.66 -8.30 2.03
C THR A 4 2.53 -7.98 3.53
N LEU A 5 3.65 -7.79 4.23
CA LEU A 5 3.65 -7.40 5.64
C LEU A 5 2.98 -6.03 5.86
N SER A 6 3.25 -5.08 4.96
CA SER A 6 2.60 -3.76 4.97
C SER A 6 1.08 -3.85 4.78
N LEU A 7 0.61 -4.72 3.89
CA LEU A 7 -0.83 -4.96 3.70
C LEU A 7 -1.48 -5.60 4.93
N ILE A 8 -0.83 -6.58 5.57
CA ILE A 8 -1.32 -7.18 6.81
C ILE A 8 -1.42 -6.12 7.92
N ALA A 9 -0.39 -5.28 8.06
CA ALA A 9 -0.40 -4.19 9.03
C ALA A 9 -1.57 -3.21 8.81
N LEU A 10 -1.85 -2.83 7.57
CA LEU A 10 -3.03 -2.02 7.22
C LEU A 10 -4.35 -2.65 7.66
N GLY A 11 -4.51 -3.96 7.45
CA GLY A 11 -5.71 -4.69 7.90
C GLY A 11 -5.86 -4.68 9.42
N VAL A 12 -4.76 -4.91 10.15
CA VAL A 12 -4.75 -4.82 11.62
C VAL A 12 -5.06 -3.40 12.10
N LEU A 13 -4.47 -2.38 11.48
CA LEU A 13 -4.74 -0.97 11.82
C LEU A 13 -6.20 -0.59 11.56
N GLY A 14 -6.79 -1.10 10.48
CA GLY A 14 -8.23 -0.99 10.20
C GLY A 14 -9.07 -1.60 11.31
N TYR A 15 -8.72 -2.83 11.73
CA TYR A 15 -9.39 -3.52 12.85
C TYR A 15 -9.25 -2.77 14.18
N LEU A 16 -8.12 -2.10 14.41
CA LEU A 16 -7.88 -1.25 15.58
C LEU A 16 -8.53 0.14 15.48
N LYS A 17 -9.27 0.44 14.40
CA LYS A 17 -9.96 1.72 14.19
C LYS A 17 -9.02 2.93 14.20
N PHE A 18 -7.79 2.76 13.71
CA PHE A 18 -6.88 3.89 13.52
C PHE A 18 -7.46 4.93 12.55
N PRO A 19 -6.98 6.18 12.56
CA PRO A 19 -7.43 7.19 11.62
C PRO A 19 -7.11 6.80 10.16
N ILE A 20 -8.09 6.98 9.27
CA ILE A 20 -8.01 6.62 7.84
C ILE A 20 -6.83 7.29 7.12
N TRP A 21 -6.34 8.43 7.64
CA TRP A 21 -5.18 9.15 7.11
C TRP A 21 -3.91 8.28 7.02
N ILE A 22 -3.83 7.16 7.76
CA ILE A 22 -2.71 6.21 7.67
C ILE A 22 -2.64 5.45 6.34
N VAL A 23 -3.74 5.40 5.57
CA VAL A 23 -3.78 4.76 4.25
C VAL A 23 -2.84 5.47 3.25
N LEU A 24 -2.77 6.80 3.31
CA LEU A 24 -1.91 7.60 2.44
C LEU A 24 -0.42 7.27 2.56
N PRO A 25 0.24 7.37 3.74
CA PRO A 25 1.65 7.05 3.86
C PRO A 25 1.95 5.58 3.52
N PHE A 26 1.06 4.65 3.86
CA PHE A 26 1.23 3.25 3.48
C PHE A 26 1.15 3.02 1.97
N SER A 27 0.27 3.74 1.27
CA SER A 27 0.18 3.64 -0.19
C SER A 27 1.46 4.13 -0.89
N ILE A 28 2.07 5.20 -0.38
CA ILE A 28 3.35 5.74 -0.86
C ILE A 28 4.47 4.73 -0.61
N LEU A 29 4.55 4.17 0.61
CA LEU A 29 5.54 3.16 0.96
C LEU A 29 5.38 1.90 0.09
N ASN A 30 4.16 1.45 -0.16
CA ASN A 30 3.90 0.27 -0.99
C ASN A 30 4.23 0.51 -2.47
N ALA A 31 3.93 1.70 -3.00
CA ALA A 31 4.36 2.10 -4.34
C ALA A 31 5.89 2.12 -4.46
N PHE A 32 6.57 2.69 -3.46
CA PHE A 32 8.03 2.71 -3.40
C PHE A 32 8.61 1.30 -3.37
N VAL A 33 8.13 0.44 -2.47
CA VAL A 33 8.53 -0.97 -2.39
C VAL A 33 8.26 -1.70 -3.71
N GLY A 34 7.09 -1.53 -4.30
CA GLY A 34 6.71 -2.18 -5.56
C GLY A 34 7.55 -1.76 -6.78
N MET A 35 8.21 -0.61 -6.70
CA MET A 35 9.16 -0.16 -7.71
C MET A 35 10.56 -0.78 -7.54
N HIS A 36 11.00 -1.01 -6.30
CA HIS A 36 12.33 -1.53 -6.00
C HIS A 36 12.39 -3.07 -5.92
N PHE A 37 11.24 -3.74 -5.92
CA PHE A 37 11.15 -5.20 -5.94
C PHE A 37 10.48 -5.72 -7.23
N PRO A 38 11.05 -6.75 -7.88
CA PRO A 38 12.34 -7.39 -7.62
C PRO A 38 13.53 -6.47 -7.90
N ALA A 39 14.70 -6.80 -7.34
CA ALA A 39 15.92 -6.02 -7.50
C ALA A 39 16.26 -5.81 -8.99
N GLY A 40 16.73 -4.61 -9.35
CA GLY A 40 17.03 -4.22 -10.73
C GLY A 40 15.85 -3.66 -11.52
N LYS A 41 14.59 -3.82 -11.06
CA LYS A 41 13.41 -3.22 -11.73
C LYS A 41 13.50 -1.69 -11.75
N ALA A 42 13.87 -1.09 -10.62
CA ALA A 42 14.06 0.36 -10.49
C ALA A 42 15.15 0.87 -11.44
N ASP A 43 16.28 0.16 -11.54
CA ASP A 43 17.41 0.55 -12.38
C ASP A 43 17.06 0.48 -13.86
N VAL A 44 16.35 -0.58 -14.29
CA VAL A 44 15.86 -0.71 -15.67
C VAL A 44 14.85 0.40 -15.99
N ALA A 45 13.93 0.71 -15.08
CA ALA A 45 12.96 1.80 -15.27
C ALA A 45 13.65 3.17 -15.33
N ARG A 46 14.69 3.38 -14.53
CA ARG A 46 15.51 4.60 -14.54
C ARG A 46 16.32 4.73 -15.82
N GLY A 47 16.94 3.64 -16.28
CA GLY A 47 17.68 3.59 -17.55
C GLY A 47 16.82 3.90 -18.77
N ARG A 48 15.50 3.70 -18.68
CA ARG A 48 14.52 4.06 -19.72
C ARG A 48 13.85 5.43 -19.50
N GLY A 49 14.24 6.18 -18.47
CA GLY A 49 13.61 7.46 -18.12
C GLY A 49 12.15 7.34 -17.63
N MET A 50 11.67 6.13 -17.32
CA MET A 50 10.26 5.86 -16.97
C MET A 50 10.00 5.76 -15.47
N TYR A 51 11.05 5.84 -14.63
CA TYR A 51 10.96 5.64 -13.18
C TYR A 51 9.83 6.45 -12.53
N TRP A 52 9.85 7.77 -12.68
CA TRP A 52 8.86 8.64 -12.05
C TRP A 52 7.45 8.43 -12.59
N ASN A 53 7.31 8.14 -13.88
CA ASN A 53 6.02 7.90 -14.49
C ASN A 53 5.38 6.61 -13.93
N ILE A 54 6.12 5.50 -13.92
CA ILE A 54 5.64 4.22 -13.38
C ILE A 54 5.34 4.34 -11.88
N TRP A 55 6.19 5.03 -11.11
CA TRP A 55 5.95 5.24 -9.69
C TRP A 55 4.65 6.02 -9.44
N LEU A 56 4.48 7.18 -10.09
CA LEU A 56 3.29 8.03 -9.94
C LEU A 56 2.02 7.32 -10.41
N MET A 57 2.07 6.60 -11.53
CA MET A 57 0.93 5.83 -12.02
C MET A 57 0.56 4.65 -11.12
N SER A 58 1.50 4.15 -10.32
CA SER A 58 1.21 3.09 -9.35
C SER A 58 0.53 3.59 -8.08
N LEU A 59 0.67 4.88 -7.71
CA LEU A 59 0.13 5.44 -6.47
C LEU A 59 -1.39 5.30 -6.34
N PRO A 60 -2.22 5.61 -7.37
CA PRO A 60 -3.67 5.44 -7.26
C PRO A 60 -4.08 4.00 -6.97
N LEU A 61 -3.44 3.04 -7.66
CA LEU A 61 -3.73 1.62 -7.45
C LEU A 61 -3.33 1.18 -6.03
N GLN A 62 -2.17 1.63 -5.54
CA GLN A 62 -1.73 1.34 -4.17
C GLN A 62 -2.65 1.98 -3.11
N ALA A 63 -3.16 3.17 -3.36
CA ALA A 63 -4.09 3.85 -2.48
C ALA A 63 -5.43 3.11 -2.40
N ILE A 64 -5.99 2.69 -3.55
CA ILE A 64 -7.22 1.90 -3.59
C ILE A 64 -7.03 0.58 -2.86
N LEU A 65 -5.95 -0.15 -3.15
CA LEU A 65 -5.66 -1.42 -2.50
C LEU A 65 -5.50 -1.27 -0.99
N ALA A 66 -4.76 -0.25 -0.54
CA ALA A 66 -4.58 0.05 0.87
C ALA A 66 -5.91 0.43 1.56
N ALA A 67 -6.76 1.22 0.90
CA ALA A 67 -8.07 1.60 1.40
C ALA A 67 -9.01 0.39 1.53
N VAL A 68 -9.01 -0.53 0.56
CA VAL A 68 -9.81 -1.75 0.60
C VAL A 68 -9.39 -2.62 1.78
N ILE A 69 -8.08 -2.88 1.95
CA ILE A 69 -7.60 -3.74 3.05
C ILE A 69 -7.87 -3.11 4.42
N PHE A 70 -7.62 -1.80 4.55
CA PHE A 70 -7.95 -1.07 5.77
C PHE A 70 -9.46 -1.14 6.06
N GLY A 71 -10.29 -0.94 5.03
CA GLY A 71 -11.75 -1.00 5.12
C GLY A 71 -12.25 -2.40 5.53
N ILE A 72 -11.63 -3.47 5.03
CA ILE A 72 -11.94 -4.84 5.46
C ILE A 72 -11.68 -5.01 6.95
N GLY A 73 -10.50 -4.63 7.44
CA GLY A 73 -10.17 -4.69 8.87
C GLY A 73 -11.15 -3.89 9.72
N PHE A 74 -11.48 -2.67 9.29
CA PHE A 74 -12.44 -1.80 9.94
C PHE A 74 -13.84 -2.44 9.99
N GLY A 75 -14.32 -2.99 8.86
CA GLY A 75 -15.62 -3.66 8.75
C GLY A 75 -15.72 -4.87 9.66
N ILE A 76 -14.68 -5.72 9.70
CA ILE A 76 -14.62 -6.89 10.60
C ILE A 76 -14.80 -6.45 12.06
N ARG A 77 -14.07 -5.42 12.51
CA ARG A 77 -14.22 -4.93 13.89
C ARG A 77 -15.63 -4.40 14.18
N SER A 78 -16.25 -3.74 13.21
CA SER A 78 -17.63 -3.24 13.35
C SER A 78 -18.68 -4.35 13.42
N LEU A 79 -18.42 -5.51 12.80
CA LEU A 79 -19.37 -6.63 12.75
C LEU A 79 -19.19 -7.64 13.89
N ILE A 80 -17.95 -7.84 14.36
CA ILE A 80 -17.63 -8.85 15.39
C ILE A 80 -17.48 -8.21 16.78
N GLY A 81 -17.09 -6.94 16.83
CA GLY A 81 -16.80 -6.21 18.08
C GLY A 81 -17.89 -5.24 18.52
N SER A 82 -19.11 -5.41 18.01
CA SER A 82 -20.33 -4.74 18.48
C SER A 82 -20.89 -5.42 19.72
#